data_AF-A0A7S3U5L5-F1
#
_entry.id   AF-A0A7S3U5L5-F1
#
_cell.length_a   1.000
_cell.length_b   1.000
_cell.length_c   1.000
_cell.angle_alpha   90.00
_cell.angle_beta   90.00
_cell.angle_gamma   90.00
#
_symmetry.space_group_name_H-M   'P 1'
#
loop_
_entity.id
_entity.type
_entity.pdbx_description
1 polymer ?
#
loop_
_entity_poly.entity_id
_entity_poly.type
_entity_poly.pdbx_seq_one_letter_code
_entity_poly.pdbx_strand_id
1 'polypeptide(L)'
;AEEEVSDDFLKSVNPNSLVELTEAKLEASLANTKPYDRFQFERNGFFVVDKYSPAGKPTFNRIIGLKESGLKKEESKEAAGRSRKDEQAKQLAEKESKKKLDPKKMFLSQTDLYSKFDEDGVPTNAADGEPLPKSRIKKLKQEWDKQKKVYEPQ
;
A
#
# COMPACT_ATOMS: atom_id res chain seq x y z
N ALA A 1 14.97 26.30 -22.76
CA ALA A 1 14.40 26.53 -21.42
C ALA A 1 15.53 26.28 -20.46
N GLU A 2 16.17 27.35 -19.99
CA GLU A 2 17.12 27.27 -18.89
C GLU A 2 16.28 27.06 -17.64
N GLU A 3 16.41 25.90 -17.01
CA GLU A 3 15.76 25.63 -15.73
C GLU A 3 16.46 26.51 -14.69
N GLU A 4 15.71 27.41 -14.04
CA GLU A 4 16.19 28.15 -12.88
C GLU A 4 16.63 27.13 -11.83
N VAL A 5 17.95 27.07 -11.61
CA VAL A 5 18.53 26.26 -10.55
C VAL A 5 18.15 26.93 -9.24
N SER A 6 17.10 26.42 -8.59
CA SER A 6 16.73 26.74 -7.22
C SER A 6 18.00 26.82 -6.36
N ASP A 7 18.25 27.99 -5.75
CA ASP A 7 19.47 28.38 -5.01
C ASP A 7 19.86 27.49 -3.82
N ASP A 8 19.07 26.46 -3.52
CA ASP A 8 19.29 25.58 -2.37
C ASP A 8 19.53 24.12 -2.80
N PHE A 9 20.68 23.88 -3.44
CA PHE A 9 21.14 22.55 -3.86
C PHE A 9 21.11 21.51 -2.71
N LEU A 10 21.23 21.96 -1.45
CA LEU A 10 21.15 21.11 -0.26
C LEU A 10 19.81 20.36 -0.16
N LYS A 11 18.73 20.92 -0.71
CA LYS A 11 17.42 20.26 -0.79
C LYS A 11 17.37 19.09 -1.79
N SER A 12 18.30 19.05 -2.75
CA SER A 12 18.38 17.99 -3.76
C SER A 12 19.23 16.78 -3.34
N VAL A 13 19.87 16.85 -2.16
CA VAL A 13 20.72 15.77 -1.66
C VAL A 13 19.87 14.53 -1.38
N ASN A 14 20.27 13.39 -1.96
CA ASN A 14 19.60 12.12 -1.70
C ASN A 14 19.88 11.66 -0.25
N PRO A 15 18.86 11.52 0.61
CA PRO A 15 19.05 11.01 1.96
C PRO A 15 19.53 9.55 1.99
N ASN A 16 19.31 8.79 0.91
CA ASN A 16 19.76 7.41 0.74
C ASN A 16 21.05 7.28 -0.07
N SER A 17 21.86 8.35 -0.13
CA SER A 17 23.16 8.34 -0.81
C SER A 17 24.18 7.39 -0.17
N LEU A 18 24.00 7.08 1.12
CA LEU A 18 24.77 6.10 1.88
C LEU A 18 23.80 5.14 2.58
N VAL A 19 24.03 3.86 2.40
CA VAL A 19 23.33 2.79 3.13
C VAL A 19 24.39 1.86 3.69
N GLU A 20 24.48 1.79 5.01
CA GLU A 20 25.40 0.91 5.71
C GLU A 20 24.70 -0.39 6.10
N LEU A 21 25.30 -1.52 5.75
CA LEU A 21 24.85 -2.84 6.16
C LEU A 21 25.85 -3.41 7.15
N THR A 22 25.46 -3.49 8.41
CA THR A 22 26.27 -4.10 9.47
C THR A 22 25.99 -5.60 9.56
N GLU A 23 26.96 -6.36 10.08
CA GLU A 23 26.83 -7.81 10.33
C GLU A 23 26.51 -8.66 9.09
N ALA A 24 26.89 -8.18 7.90
CA ALA A 24 26.75 -8.94 6.66
C ALA A 24 27.60 -10.21 6.70
N LYS A 25 27.00 -11.33 6.27
CA LYS A 25 27.70 -12.62 6.13
C LYS A 25 28.36 -12.70 4.77
N LEU A 26 29.63 -13.09 4.76
CA LEU A 26 30.47 -13.19 3.58
C LEU A 26 31.17 -14.55 3.54
N GLU A 27 31.65 -14.91 2.36
CA GLU A 27 32.44 -16.11 2.13
C GLU A 27 33.79 -16.05 2.86
N ALA A 28 34.25 -17.20 3.35
CA ALA A 28 35.52 -17.30 4.09
C ALA A 28 36.75 -16.91 3.24
N SER A 29 36.66 -17.03 1.91
CA SER A 29 37.72 -16.63 0.98
C SER A 29 38.05 -15.14 1.03
N LEU A 30 37.12 -14.31 1.53
CA LEU A 30 37.27 -12.86 1.62
C LEU A 30 38.00 -12.40 2.89
N ALA A 31 38.40 -13.32 3.77
CA ALA A 31 39.03 -13.01 5.05
C ALA A 31 40.40 -12.31 4.91
N ASN A 32 41.17 -12.62 3.86
CA ASN A 32 42.54 -12.14 3.64
C ASN A 32 42.64 -11.08 2.54
N THR A 33 41.58 -10.31 2.34
CA THR A 33 41.51 -9.30 1.28
C THR A 33 42.36 -8.08 1.60
N LYS A 34 42.90 -7.45 0.55
CA LYS A 34 43.70 -6.21 0.65
C LYS A 34 42.86 -5.00 0.27
N PRO A 35 43.20 -3.81 0.78
CA PRO A 35 42.64 -2.56 0.29
C PRO A 35 42.63 -2.49 -1.23
N TYR A 36 41.52 -2.03 -1.81
CA TYR A 36 41.30 -1.91 -3.25
C TYR A 36 41.12 -3.22 -4.03
N ASP A 37 41.14 -4.39 -3.39
CA ASP A 37 40.71 -5.62 -4.04
C ASP A 37 39.24 -5.50 -4.49
N ARG A 38 38.93 -6.06 -5.66
CA ARG A 38 37.62 -5.94 -6.32
C ARG A 38 36.97 -7.29 -6.46
N PHE A 39 35.68 -7.36 -6.16
CA PHE A 39 34.90 -8.60 -6.20
C PHE A 39 33.54 -8.36 -6.82
N GLN A 40 33.02 -9.39 -7.49
CA GLN A 40 31.60 -9.48 -7.80
C GLN A 40 30.94 -10.31 -6.70
N PHE A 41 30.07 -9.70 -5.91
CA PHE A 41 29.20 -10.44 -5.01
C PHE A 41 28.03 -10.96 -5.81
N GLU A 42 27.85 -12.28 -5.82
CA GLU A 42 26.84 -12.93 -6.63
C GLU A 42 25.46 -12.32 -6.38
N ARG A 43 24.77 -11.97 -7.46
CA ARG A 43 23.42 -11.38 -7.48
C ARG A 43 23.27 -10.03 -6.78
N ASN A 44 24.35 -9.45 -6.25
CA ASN A 44 24.32 -8.18 -5.51
C ASN A 44 24.97 -7.04 -6.31
N GLY A 45 26.17 -7.24 -6.84
CA GLY A 45 26.89 -6.18 -7.55
C GLY A 45 28.40 -6.32 -7.48
N PHE A 46 29.09 -5.27 -7.89
CA PHE A 46 30.55 -5.16 -7.84
C PHE A 46 30.95 -4.30 -6.65
N PHE A 47 31.94 -4.78 -5.89
CA PHE A 47 32.39 -4.19 -4.64
C PHE A 47 33.91 -4.05 -4.62
N VAL A 48 34.38 -3.09 -3.83
CA VAL A 48 35.81 -2.85 -3.56
C VAL A 48 36.05 -2.83 -2.06
N VAL A 49 37.18 -3.37 -1.62
CA VAL A 49 37.61 -3.30 -0.22
C VAL A 49 38.02 -1.88 0.13
N ASP A 50 37.44 -1.34 1.19
CA ASP A 50 37.71 0.02 1.65
C ASP A 50 39.16 0.16 2.15
N LYS A 51 39.78 1.31 1.89
CA LYS A 51 41.15 1.60 2.31
C LYS A 51 41.34 1.71 3.83
N TYR A 52 40.29 2.07 4.54
CA TYR A 52 40.24 2.21 6.00
C TYR A 52 39.59 0.99 6.66
N SER A 53 39.45 -0.11 5.90
CA SER A 53 38.91 -1.36 6.42
C SER A 53 39.71 -1.84 7.64
N PRO A 54 39.06 -2.08 8.79
CA PRO A 54 39.73 -2.54 9.99
C PRO A 54 40.29 -3.97 9.83
N ALA A 55 41.40 -4.25 10.53
CA ALA A 55 42.03 -5.57 10.51
C ALA A 55 41.06 -6.65 11.03
N GLY A 56 40.90 -7.73 10.24
CA GLY A 56 40.01 -8.84 10.57
C GLY A 56 38.51 -8.56 10.38
N LYS A 57 38.13 -7.36 9.95
CA LYS A 57 36.74 -6.98 9.66
C LYS A 57 36.69 -6.23 8.32
N PRO A 58 36.68 -6.96 7.18
CA PRO A 58 36.73 -6.34 5.87
C PRO A 58 35.47 -5.50 5.61
N THR A 59 35.66 -4.23 5.22
CA THR A 59 34.59 -3.31 4.80
C THR A 59 34.58 -3.21 3.28
N PHE A 60 33.39 -3.32 2.67
CA PHE A 60 33.22 -3.32 1.23
C PHE A 60 32.32 -2.16 0.78
N ASN A 61 32.81 -1.36 -0.15
CA ASN A 61 32.03 -0.32 -0.81
C ASN A 61 31.47 -0.82 -2.14
N ARG A 62 30.19 -0.55 -2.41
CA ARG A 62 29.57 -0.92 -3.67
C ARG A 62 30.03 0.04 -4.77
N ILE A 63 30.64 -0.50 -5.82
CA ILE A 63 31.05 0.25 -7.02
C ILE A 63 29.81 0.51 -7.89
N ILE A 64 29.10 -0.56 -8.25
CA ILE A 64 27.89 -0.51 -9.07
C ILE A 64 27.03 -1.75 -8.79
N GLY A 65 25.71 -1.58 -8.88
CA GLY A 65 24.76 -2.71 -8.87
C GLY A 65 24.85 -3.53 -10.17
N LEU A 66 24.26 -4.71 -10.16
CA LEU A 66 24.09 -5.47 -11.41
C LEU A 66 23.09 -4.77 -12.32
N LYS A 67 23.28 -4.90 -13.64
CA LYS A 67 22.31 -4.40 -14.61
C LYS A 67 21.00 -5.16 -14.45
N GLU A 68 19.93 -4.45 -14.12
CA GLU A 68 18.60 -5.03 -14.19
C GLU A 68 18.23 -5.23 -15.66
N SER A 69 18.03 -6.48 -16.08
CA SER A 69 17.26 -6.77 -17.30
C SER A 69 15.83 -6.32 -17.02
N GLY A 70 15.33 -5.35 -17.79
CA GLY A 70 14.12 -4.59 -17.49
C GLY A 70 12.99 -5.39 -16.85
N LEU A 71 12.31 -4.71 -15.91
CA LEU A 71 11.19 -5.15 -15.07
C LEU A 71 11.60 -5.71 -13.70
N LYS A 72 11.82 -4.81 -12.73
CA LYS A 72 10.98 -4.67 -11.53
C LYS A 72 11.49 -3.52 -10.68
N LYS A 73 10.62 -2.53 -10.44
CA LYS A 73 10.77 -1.58 -9.32
C LYS A 73 10.77 -2.40 -8.02
N GLU A 74 11.93 -2.75 -7.50
CA GLU A 74 12.08 -3.18 -6.11
C GLU A 74 12.03 -1.95 -5.21
N GLU A 75 10.86 -1.33 -5.11
CA GLU A 75 10.56 -0.48 -3.97
C GLU A 75 10.46 -1.38 -2.73
N SER A 76 11.50 -1.31 -1.90
CA SER A 76 11.37 -1.32 -0.43
C SER A 76 10.48 -2.43 0.16
N LYS A 77 11.04 -3.63 0.33
CA LYS A 77 10.36 -4.76 1.01
C LYS A 77 9.95 -4.45 2.46
N GLU A 78 10.52 -3.43 3.10
CA GLU A 78 10.08 -2.97 4.44
C GLU A 78 8.92 -1.97 4.42
N ALA A 79 8.74 -1.17 3.37
CA ALA A 79 7.60 -0.26 3.26
C ALA A 79 6.32 -1.01 2.81
N ALA A 80 6.47 -2.04 1.96
CA ALA A 80 5.35 -2.83 1.44
C ALA A 80 4.66 -3.72 2.50
N GLY A 81 5.36 -4.08 3.59
CA GLY A 81 4.80 -4.88 4.68
C GLY A 81 3.83 -4.09 5.57
N ARG A 82 4.08 -2.79 5.77
CA ARG A 82 3.21 -1.90 6.55
C ARG A 82 1.97 -1.49 5.76
N SER A 83 2.13 -1.09 4.50
CA SER A 83 1.01 -0.62 3.67
C SER A 83 -0.07 -1.68 3.43
N ARG A 84 0.29 -2.94 3.17
CA ARG A 84 -0.70 -4.01 2.93
C ARG A 84 -1.53 -4.36 4.17
N LYS A 85 -0.94 -4.29 5.37
CA LYS A 85 -1.63 -4.65 6.62
C LYS A 85 -2.61 -3.55 7.04
N ASP A 86 -2.23 -2.29 6.88
CA ASP A 86 -3.08 -1.14 7.17
C ASP A 86 -4.23 -1.02 6.15
N GLU A 87 -3.98 -1.34 4.88
CA GLU A 87 -5.00 -1.33 3.84
C GLU A 87 -5.99 -2.48 3.99
N GLN A 88 -5.53 -3.69 4.34
CA GLN A 88 -6.42 -4.80 4.70
C GLN A 88 -7.25 -4.50 5.94
N ALA A 89 -6.67 -3.90 6.99
CA ALA A 89 -7.40 -3.52 8.19
C ALA A 89 -8.47 -2.46 7.92
N LYS A 90 -8.18 -1.45 7.09
CA LYS A 90 -9.18 -0.46 6.65
C LYS A 90 -10.28 -1.08 5.79
N GLN A 91 -9.94 -1.97 4.85
CA GLN A 91 -10.94 -2.67 4.04
C GLN A 91 -11.79 -3.64 4.88
N LEU A 92 -11.22 -4.33 5.87
CA LEU A 92 -11.96 -5.16 6.81
C LEU A 92 -12.85 -4.31 7.72
N ALA A 93 -12.36 -3.20 8.26
CA ALA A 93 -13.15 -2.28 9.09
C ALA A 93 -14.26 -1.59 8.30
N GLU A 94 -14.03 -1.25 7.03
CA GLU A 94 -15.06 -0.69 6.14
C GLU A 94 -16.07 -1.76 5.69
N LYS A 95 -15.63 -3.00 5.43
CA LYS A 95 -16.52 -4.12 5.20
C LYS A 95 -17.32 -4.49 6.45
N GLU A 96 -16.72 -4.37 7.64
CA GLU A 96 -17.35 -4.65 8.92
C GLU A 96 -18.32 -3.54 9.32
N SER A 97 -18.01 -2.27 9.03
CA SER A 97 -18.95 -1.16 9.20
C SER A 97 -20.11 -1.26 8.21
N LYS A 98 -19.84 -1.62 6.94
CA LYS A 98 -20.89 -1.96 5.96
C LYS A 98 -21.74 -3.17 6.37
N LYS A 99 -21.17 -4.15 7.09
CA LYS A 99 -21.89 -5.28 7.68
C LYS A 99 -22.60 -4.97 9.00
N LYS A 100 -22.35 -3.81 9.63
CA LYS A 100 -23.03 -3.37 10.87
C LYS A 100 -24.18 -2.40 10.62
N LEU A 101 -24.36 -1.90 9.40
CA LEU A 101 -25.50 -1.06 9.06
C LEU A 101 -26.75 -1.93 8.92
N ASP A 102 -27.61 -1.85 9.92
CA ASP A 102 -28.93 -2.46 9.98
C ASP A 102 -29.68 -2.22 8.65
N PRO A 103 -30.22 -3.28 7.99
CA PRO A 103 -31.00 -3.15 6.76
C PRO A 103 -32.09 -2.08 6.83
N LYS A 104 -32.69 -1.87 8.00
CA LYS A 104 -33.70 -0.81 8.21
C LYS A 104 -33.13 0.60 8.08
N LYS A 105 -31.83 0.80 8.34
CA LYS A 105 -31.15 2.11 8.23
C LYS A 105 -30.54 2.37 6.85
N MET A 106 -30.57 1.39 5.94
CA MET A 106 -29.91 1.47 4.62
C MET A 106 -30.52 2.54 3.70
N PHE A 107 -31.85 2.71 3.76
CA PHE A 107 -32.57 3.68 2.93
C PHE A 107 -33.01 4.92 3.72
N LEU A 108 -33.11 4.84 5.05
CA LEU A 108 -33.47 5.97 5.91
C LEU A 108 -32.43 7.10 5.92
N SER A 109 -31.17 6.80 5.59
CA SER A 109 -30.11 7.81 5.43
C SER A 109 -30.15 8.55 4.10
N GLN A 110 -30.98 8.11 3.15
CA GLN A 110 -31.14 8.71 1.82
C GLN A 110 -32.35 9.64 1.79
N THR A 111 -32.41 10.57 2.75
CA THR A 111 -33.52 11.53 2.91
C THR A 111 -33.65 12.49 1.72
N ASP A 112 -32.56 12.71 0.97
CA ASP A 112 -32.56 13.53 -0.24
C ASP A 112 -33.26 12.86 -1.43
N LEU A 113 -33.45 11.53 -1.37
CA LEU A 113 -34.03 10.74 -2.45
C LEU A 113 -35.43 10.21 -2.12
N TYR A 114 -35.80 10.12 -0.84
CA TYR A 114 -37.01 9.44 -0.38
C TYR A 114 -37.69 10.17 0.77
N SER A 115 -39.01 10.26 0.70
CA SER A 115 -39.83 10.97 1.72
C SER A 115 -40.64 10.04 2.62
N LYS A 116 -40.99 8.84 2.15
CA LYS A 116 -41.78 7.86 2.91
C LYS A 116 -41.21 6.46 2.75
N PHE A 117 -41.32 5.68 3.83
CA PHE A 117 -40.79 4.34 3.96
C PHE A 117 -41.88 3.42 4.53
N ASP A 118 -41.83 2.13 4.20
CA ASP A 118 -42.70 1.11 4.78
C ASP A 118 -42.20 0.59 6.14
N GLU A 119 -42.93 -0.34 6.76
CA GLU A 119 -42.61 -0.94 8.07
C GLU A 119 -41.24 -1.68 8.10
N ASP A 120 -40.75 -2.07 6.92
CA ASP A 120 -39.46 -2.74 6.72
C ASP A 120 -38.31 -1.75 6.41
N GLY A 121 -38.63 -0.46 6.21
CA GLY A 121 -37.67 0.61 5.92
C GLY A 121 -37.33 0.77 4.44
N VAL A 122 -38.14 0.21 3.52
CA VAL A 122 -37.98 0.35 2.06
C VAL A 122 -38.71 1.61 1.58
N PRO A 123 -38.10 2.44 0.70
CA PRO A 123 -38.75 3.64 0.20
C PRO A 123 -39.99 3.38 -0.62
N THR A 124 -41.07 4.11 -0.32
CA THR A 124 -42.36 4.07 -1.03
C THR A 124 -42.62 5.31 -1.87
N ASN A 125 -42.10 6.47 -1.45
CA ASN A 125 -42.25 7.75 -2.16
C ASN A 125 -40.87 8.39 -2.41
N ALA A 126 -40.74 9.09 -3.54
CA ALA A 126 -39.56 9.90 -3.85
C ALA A 126 -39.50 11.16 -2.96
N ALA A 127 -38.38 11.88 -3.02
CA ALA A 127 -38.14 13.11 -2.23
C ALA A 127 -39.20 14.21 -2.46
N ASP A 128 -39.81 14.23 -3.64
CA ASP A 128 -40.91 15.11 -4.04
C ASP A 128 -42.28 14.71 -3.46
N GLY A 129 -42.37 13.55 -2.79
CA GLY A 129 -43.61 13.02 -2.24
C GLY A 129 -44.41 12.16 -3.22
N GLU A 130 -43.96 12.02 -4.47
CA GLU A 130 -44.64 11.21 -5.48
C GLU A 130 -44.45 9.71 -5.22
N PRO A 131 -45.48 8.87 -5.44
CA PRO A 131 -45.37 7.43 -5.25
C PRO A 131 -44.40 6.82 -6.27
N LEU A 132 -43.47 6.01 -5.78
CA LEU A 132 -42.48 5.36 -6.65
C LEU A 132 -43.16 4.32 -7.56
N PRO A 133 -42.67 4.14 -8.81
CA PRO A 133 -43.19 3.10 -9.70
C PRO A 133 -43.05 1.70 -9.10
N LYS A 134 -44.05 0.83 -9.26
CA LYS A 134 -44.06 -0.55 -8.73
C LYS A 134 -42.82 -1.37 -9.13
N SER A 135 -42.28 -1.13 -10.33
CA SER A 135 -41.04 -1.75 -10.82
C SER A 135 -39.80 -1.32 -10.02
N ARG A 136 -39.77 -0.06 -9.58
CA ARG A 136 -38.68 0.54 -8.81
C ARG A 136 -38.77 0.14 -7.34
N ILE A 137 -39.97 0.06 -6.76
CA ILE A 137 -40.22 -0.51 -5.43
C ILE A 137 -39.77 -1.98 -5.38
N LYS A 138 -40.08 -2.78 -6.42
CA LYS A 138 -39.65 -4.18 -6.49
C LYS A 138 -38.11 -4.32 -6.51
N LYS A 139 -37.39 -3.41 -7.17
CA LYS A 139 -35.92 -3.41 -7.17
C LYS A 139 -35.35 -3.03 -5.81
N LEU A 140 -35.88 -1.99 -5.17
CA LEU A 140 -35.47 -1.57 -3.83
C LEU A 140 -35.69 -2.67 -2.79
N LYS A 141 -36.83 -3.37 -2.87
CA LYS A 141 -37.12 -4.53 -2.01
C LYS A 141 -36.13 -5.69 -2.22
N GLN A 142 -35.74 -5.97 -3.47
CA GLN A 142 -34.72 -6.98 -3.76
C GLN A 142 -33.33 -6.61 -3.23
N GLU A 143 -32.97 -5.32 -3.25
CA GLU A 143 -31.71 -4.82 -2.66
C GLU A 143 -31.75 -4.92 -1.13
N TRP A 144 -32.88 -4.57 -0.51
CA TRP A 144 -33.10 -4.74 0.91
C TRP A 144 -33.01 -6.21 1.35
N ASP A 145 -33.68 -7.13 0.65
CA ASP A 145 -33.65 -8.57 0.95
C ASP A 145 -32.23 -9.17 0.84
N LYS A 146 -31.44 -8.69 -0.13
CA LYS A 146 -30.03 -9.08 -0.28
C LYS A 146 -29.20 -8.57 0.90
N GLN A 147 -29.39 -7.31 1.30
CA GLN A 147 -28.70 -6.74 2.45
C GLN A 147 -29.09 -7.44 3.75
N LYS A 148 -30.37 -7.77 3.93
CA LYS A 148 -30.87 -8.51 5.09
C LYS A 148 -30.21 -9.88 5.21
N LYS A 149 -30.09 -10.64 4.12
CA LYS A 149 -29.37 -11.93 4.10
C LYS A 149 -27.88 -11.82 4.42
N VAL A 150 -27.26 -10.67 4.14
CA VAL A 150 -25.86 -10.40 4.47
C VAL A 150 -25.70 -9.97 5.94
N TYR A 151 -26.70 -9.29 6.51
CA TYR A 151 -26.70 -8.79 7.89
C TYR A 151 -27.14 -9.83 8.92
N GLU A 152 -28.10 -10.68 8.58
CA GLU A 152 -28.67 -11.73 9.43
C GLU A 152 -28.11 -13.08 8.98
N PRO A 153 -26.85 -13.45 9.34
CA PRO A 153 -26.30 -14.75 9.01
C PRO A 153 -27.13 -15.83 9.73
N GLN A 154 -27.63 -16.79 8.96
CA GLN A 154 -28.23 -18.04 9.47
C GLN A 154 -27.18 -18.90 10.17
#